data_AF-A0A6A4QFV5-F1
#
_entry.id   AF-A0A6A4QFV5-F1
#
_cell.length_a   1.000
_cell.length_b   1.000
_cell.length_c   1.000
_cell.angle_alpha   90.00
_cell.angle_beta   90.00
_cell.angle_gamma   90.00
#
_symmetry.space_group_name_H-M   'P 1'
#
loop_
_entity.id
_entity.type
_entity.pdbx_description
1 polymer ?
#
loop_
_entity_poly.entity_id
_entity_poly.type
_entity_poly.pdbx_seq_one_letter_code
_entity_poly.pdbx_strand_id
1 'polypeptide(L)' 'MNVLLGQHFYWQICDFQVHAQVLITSWVVIAILLVSAILVVRNPQTIPTFGQNFFEYVLEFIRDVSKTQITEEYGP' A
#
# COMPACT_ATOMS: atom_id res chain seq x y z
N MET A 1 6.08 38.76 -10.57
CA MET A 1 5.44 37.86 -9.58
C MET A 1 5.80 36.44 -10.00
N ASN A 2 6.86 35.86 -9.44
CA ASN A 2 7.27 34.50 -9.80
C ASN A 2 6.75 33.56 -8.71
N VAL A 3 5.72 32.77 -9.04
CA VAL A 3 5.33 31.63 -8.22
C VAL A 3 6.41 30.56 -8.40
N LEU A 4 7.11 30.21 -7.32
CA LEU A 4 8.17 29.20 -7.34
C LEU A 4 7.54 27.81 -7.42
N LEU A 5 7.25 27.35 -8.64
CA LEU A 5 6.82 25.99 -8.94
C LEU A 5 8.01 25.03 -8.79
N GLY A 6 8.36 24.68 -7.54
CA GLY A 6 9.50 23.79 -7.24
C GLY A 6 9.82 23.61 -5.76
N GLN A 7 8.91 23.99 -4.85
CA GLN A 7 9.18 23.95 -3.42
C GLN A 7 8.93 22.54 -2.86
N HIS A 8 9.96 21.70 -2.88
CA HIS A 8 9.94 20.42 -2.17
C HIS A 8 10.15 20.67 -0.67
N PHE A 9 9.30 20.05 0.15
CA PHE A 9 9.44 20.14 1.60
C PHE A 9 10.60 19.26 2.06
N TYR A 10 11.62 19.89 2.63
CA TYR A 10 12.81 19.24 3.13
C TYR A 10 12.94 19.39 4.63
N TRP A 11 13.39 18.33 5.29
CA TRP A 11 13.86 18.38 6.66
C TRP A 11 15.36 18.25 6.68
N GLN A 12 16.02 19.11 7.45
CA GLN A 12 17.43 18.92 7.81
C GLN A 12 17.47 18.10 9.08
N ILE A 13 18.05 16.91 9.01
CA ILE A 13 18.25 16.02 10.15
C ILE A 13 19.76 15.82 10.27
N CYS A 14 20.36 16.43 11.29
CA CYS A 14 21.82 16.59 11.40
C CYS A 14 22.39 17.24 10.12
N ASP A 15 23.32 16.57 9.45
CA ASP A 15 23.95 17.05 8.21
C ASP A 15 23.26 16.52 6.93
N PHE A 16 22.09 15.88 7.06
CA PHE A 16 21.37 15.28 5.93
C PHE A 16 20.06 15.99 5.62
N GLN A 17 19.81 16.20 4.33
CA GLN A 17 18.57 16.74 3.80
C GLN A 17 17.64 15.61 3.36
N VAL A 18 16.47 15.52 3.98
CA VAL A 18 15.48 14.47 3.74
C VAL A 18 14.24 15.07 3.08
N HIS A 19 13.71 14.40 2.05
CA HIS A 19 12.47 14.77 1.37
C HIS A 19 11.25 14.44 2.23
N ALA A 20 10.95 15.32 3.17
CA ALA A 20 9.88 15.19 4.14
C ALA A 20 8.50 14.95 3.51
N GLN A 21 8.21 15.60 2.39
CA GLN A 21 6.96 15.40 1.66
C GLN A 21 6.76 13.93 1.27
N VAL A 22 7.79 13.29 0.72
CA VAL A 22 7.72 11.89 0.30
C VAL A 22 7.45 11.01 1.51
N LEU A 23 8.20 11.21 2.61
CA LEU A 23 8.03 10.43 3.83
C LEU A 23 6.61 10.55 4.42
N ILE A 24 6.08 11.77 4.53
CA ILE A 24 4.73 12.01 5.04
C ILE A 24 3.70 11.32 4.14
N THR A 25 3.80 11.51 2.82
CA THR A 25 2.86 10.87 1.88
C THR A 25 2.91 9.35 1.96
N SER A 26 4.12 8.78 2.05
CA SER A 26 4.29 7.33 2.23
C SER A 26 3.69 6.84 3.54
N TRP A 27 3.92 7.53 4.66
CA TRP A 27 3.36 7.14 5.96
C TRP A 27 1.84 7.20 5.98
N VAL A 28 1.23 8.22 5.37
CA VAL A 28 -0.23 8.33 5.25
C VAL A 28 -0.79 7.17 4.44
N VAL A 29 -0.21 6.87 3.28
CA VAL A 29 -0.66 5.75 2.44
C VAL A 29 -0.50 4.42 3.17
N ILE A 30 0.66 4.18 3.81
CA ILE A 30 0.90 2.96 4.61
C ILE A 30 -0.11 2.83 5.73
N ALA A 31 -0.39 3.91 6.48
CA ALA A 31 -1.34 3.89 7.58
C ALA A 31 -2.77 3.55 7.10
N ILE A 32 -3.21 4.14 5.99
CA ILE A 32 -4.54 3.85 5.40
C ILE A 32 -4.63 2.38 4.97
N LEU A 33 -3.61 1.86 4.29
CA LEU A 33 -3.56 0.46 3.87
C LEU A 33 -3.58 -0.50 5.07
N LEU A 34 -2.77 -0.25 6.10
CA LEU A 34 -2.73 -1.11 7.30
C LEU A 34 -4.04 -1.06 8.08
N VAL A 35 -4.59 0.14 8.32
CA VAL A 35 -5.85 0.29 9.06
C VAL A 35 -7.00 -0.40 8.32
N SER A 36 -7.12 -0.19 7.01
CA SER A 36 -8.17 -0.84 6.21
C SER A 36 -8.05 -2.37 6.22
N ALA A 37 -6.84 -2.92 6.02
CA ALA A 37 -6.61 -4.36 6.07
C ALA A 37 -6.95 -4.96 7.45
N ILE A 38 -6.51 -4.30 8.53
CA ILE A 38 -6.80 -4.73 9.91
C ILE A 38 -8.31 -4.72 10.18
N LEU A 39 -9.04 -3.69 9.71
CA LEU A 39 -10.49 -3.61 9.91
C LEU A 39 -11.22 -4.77 9.22
N VAL A 40 -10.78 -5.17 8.02
CA VAL A 40 -11.40 -6.27 7.27
C VAL A 40 -11.10 -7.64 7.89
N VAL A 41 -9.88 -7.87 8.37
CA VAL A 41 -9.45 -9.18 8.91
C VAL A 41 -9.98 -9.45 10.33
N ARG A 42 -10.42 -8.43 11.06
CA ARG A 42 -10.86 -8.57 12.47
C ARG A 42 -12.12 -9.40 12.67
N ASN A 43 -13.04 -9.44 11.71
CA ASN A 43 -14.29 -10.19 11.85
C ASN A 43 -14.84 -10.67 10.49
N PRO A 44 -14.15 -11.60 9.82
CA PRO A 44 -14.60 -12.13 8.53
C PRO A 44 -15.94 -12.84 8.71
N GLN A 45 -16.88 -12.54 7.83
CA GLN A 45 -18.19 -13.20 7.78
C GLN A 45 -18.15 -14.32 6.75
N THR A 46 -18.90 -15.41 6.99
CA THR A 46 -19.03 -16.51 6.02
C THR A 46 -19.67 -16.07 4.70
N ILE A 47 -20.63 -15.15 4.78
CA ILE A 47 -21.15 -14.42 3.61
C ILE A 47 -20.39 -13.09 3.57
N PRO A 48 -19.51 -12.88 2.58
CA PRO A 48 -18.62 -11.72 2.58
C PRO A 48 -19.43 -10.43 2.45
N THR A 49 -19.12 -9.46 3.32
CA THR A 49 -19.62 -8.09 3.19
C THR A 49 -18.87 -7.36 2.06
N PHE A 50 -19.38 -6.21 1.60
CA PHE A 50 -18.79 -5.46 0.47
C PHE A 50 -17.28 -5.21 0.62
N GLY A 51 -16.82 -4.80 1.81
CA GLY A 51 -15.40 -4.59 2.07
C GLY A 51 -14.59 -5.88 2.04
N GLN A 52 -15.11 -6.95 2.63
CA GLN A 52 -14.46 -8.27 2.61
C GLN A 52 -14.32 -8.81 1.18
N ASN A 53 -15.36 -8.66 0.34
CA ASN A 53 -15.35 -9.07 -1.06
C ASN A 53 -14.20 -8.39 -1.85
N PHE A 54 -14.04 -7.07 -1.72
CA PHE A 54 -12.96 -6.35 -2.41
C PHE A 54 -11.57 -6.85 -1.99
N PHE A 55 -11.32 -7.02 -0.69
CA PHE A 55 -10.02 -7.49 -0.20
C PHE A 55 -9.75 -8.95 -0.56
N GLU A 56 -10.76 -9.81 -0.53
CA GLU A 56 -10.65 -11.21 -1.00
C GLU A 56 -10.31 -11.26 -2.48
N TYR A 57 -10.98 -10.48 -3.33
CA TYR A 57 -10.66 -10.37 -4.76
C TYR A 57 -9.22 -9.91 -4.99
N VAL A 58 -8.75 -8.86 -4.29
CA VAL A 58 -7.37 -8.37 -4.40
C VAL A 58 -6.37 -9.46 -3.99
N LEU A 59 -6.63 -10.21 -2.92
CA LEU A 59 -5.77 -11.30 -2.47
C LEU A 59 -5.73 -12.47 -3.47
N GLU A 60 -6.89 -12.83 -4.03
CA GLU A 60 -6.98 -13.86 -5.08
C GLU A 60 -6.22 -13.43 -6.33
N PHE A 61 -6.36 -12.17 -6.76
CA PHE A 61 -5.62 -11.60 -7.88
C PHE A 61 -4.10 -11.66 -7.65
N ILE A 62 -3.61 -11.21 -6.48
CA ILE A 62 -2.18 -11.26 -6.16
C ILE A 62 -1.68 -12.71 -6.14
N ARG A 63 -2.47 -13.64 -5.59
CA ARG A 63 -2.14 -15.06 -5.56
C ARG A 63 -2.07 -15.65 -6.96
N ASP A 64 -3.00 -15.30 -7.84
CA ASP A 64 -3.04 -15.77 -9.22
C ASP A 64 -1.86 -15.24 -10.04
N VAL A 65 -1.55 -13.95 -9.92
CA VAL A 65 -0.34 -13.35 -10.51
C VAL A 65 0.93 -14.02 -9.97
N SER A 66 0.99 -14.25 -8.65
CA SER A 66 2.14 -14.92 -8.03
C SER A 66 2.30 -16.35 -8.53
N LYS A 67 1.21 -17.12 -8.62
CA LYS A 67 1.24 -18.47 -9.18
C LYS A 67 1.71 -18.45 -10.64
N THR A 68 1.12 -17.59 -11.46
CA THR A 68 1.41 -17.54 -12.90
C THR A 68 2.84 -17.07 -13.22
N GLN A 69 3.38 -16.13 -12.43
CA GLN A 69 4.66 -15.47 -12.74
C GLN A 69 5.84 -15.94 -11.88
N ILE A 70 5.59 -16.40 -10.66
CA ILE A 70 6.62 -16.87 -9.74
C ILE A 70 6.67 -18.41 -9.74
N THR A 71 5.55 -19.07 -10.01
CA THR A 71 5.44 -20.53 -10.08
C THR A 71 5.05 -20.96 -11.50
N GLU A 72 5.96 -20.82 -12.47
CA GLU A 72 5.94 -21.80 -13.56
C GLU A 72 6.21 -23.16 -12.90
N GLU A 73 5.21 -24.02 -13.01
CA GLU A 73 5.17 -25.41 -12.57
C GLU A 73 6.56 -26.07 -12.65
N TYR A 74 7.20 -26.31 -11.50
CA TYR A 74 8.09 -27.47 -11.38
C TYR A 74 7.18 -28.70 -11.58
N GLY A 75 7.01 -29.10 -12.83
CA GLY A 75 6.52 -30.43 -13.19
C GLY A 75 7.66 -31.22 -13.82
N PRO A 76 7.71 -32.56 -13.72
CA PRO A 76 6.82 -33.50 -13.01
C PRO A 76 7.24 -33.84 -11.56
#